data_AF-A0A821GK00-F1
#
_entry.id   AF-A0A821GK00-F1
#
_cell.length_a   1.000
_cell.length_b   1.000
_cell.length_c   1.000
_cell.angle_alpha   90.00
_cell.angle_beta   90.00
_cell.angle_gamma   90.00
#
_symmetry.space_group_name_H-M   'P 1'
#
loop_
_entity.id
_entity.type
_entity.pdbx_description
1 polymer ?
#
loop_
_entity_poly.entity_id
_entity_poly.type
_entity_poly.pdbx_seq_one_letter_code
_entity_poly.pdbx_strand_id
1 'polypeptide(L)'
;MTEKSNALVMLPSRNQPPQLPTLTLLRSDTSTLSIGQWNLLSNLIHCYDEHGGFLVAERFTSAQNALPPKARYKYASLNALYSSLMTGSQQLFEKNADFKALSVHDRSHLIHGRLKYLGGIGVCFILSHIKLFDNPVFYSASEAVYGSPAMQAGKATCDLIDSDVVFVKLGLSIIGFSTFDYTFYTNTETINLENITAVLRIQDVYIELAWRYLVYKYGHSRAVISFSNLIRCIFSGNKSTVEAIERKQYTDMIDAMIKQAKQSLSLND
;
A
#
# COMPACT_ATOMS: atom_id res chain seq x y z
N MET A 1 45.78 -48.84 -22.86
CA MET A 1 44.34 -49.18 -22.77
C MET A 1 43.92 -48.87 -21.36
N THR A 2 43.25 -47.75 -21.17
CA THR A 2 42.90 -47.23 -19.83
C THR A 2 41.48 -46.69 -19.93
N GLU A 3 40.58 -47.33 -19.19
CA GLU A 3 39.15 -47.05 -19.11
C GLU A 3 38.89 -45.63 -18.60
N LYS A 4 38.01 -44.90 -19.29
CA LYS A 4 37.45 -43.63 -18.80
C LYS A 4 36.12 -43.92 -18.12
N SER A 5 36.11 -43.77 -16.80
CA SER A 5 34.91 -43.71 -15.96
C SER A 5 34.20 -42.36 -16.16
N ASN A 6 32.94 -42.39 -16.59
CA ASN A 6 32.06 -41.23 -16.67
C ASN A 6 31.42 -41.00 -15.30
N ALA A 7 31.89 -39.99 -14.58
CA ALA A 7 31.21 -39.49 -13.38
C ALA A 7 30.12 -38.48 -13.79
N LEU A 8 28.88 -38.86 -13.54
CA LEU A 8 27.68 -38.06 -13.69
C LEU A 8 27.69 -36.91 -12.65
N VAL A 9 27.88 -35.67 -13.08
CA VAL A 9 27.77 -34.49 -12.20
C VAL A 9 26.29 -34.15 -12.03
N MET A 10 25.72 -34.48 -10.86
CA MET A 10 24.40 -33.97 -10.46
C MET A 10 24.51 -32.49 -10.10
N LEU A 11 23.77 -31.64 -10.83
CA LEU A 11 23.57 -30.23 -10.49
C LEU A 11 22.60 -30.11 -9.32
N PRO A 12 22.87 -29.25 -8.32
CA PRO A 12 21.95 -29.05 -7.20
C PRO A 12 20.70 -28.26 -7.63
N SER A 13 19.55 -28.72 -7.13
CA SER A 13 18.22 -28.16 -7.29
C SER A 13 18.14 -26.70 -6.83
N ARG A 14 17.89 -25.78 -7.78
CA ARG A 14 17.44 -24.41 -7.51
C ARG A 14 15.93 -24.44 -7.30
N ASN A 15 15.46 -24.48 -6.04
CA ASN A 15 14.09 -24.13 -5.67
C ASN A 15 13.98 -23.90 -4.15
N GLN A 16 14.69 -22.90 -3.65
CA GLN A 16 14.31 -22.25 -2.39
C GLN A 16 14.10 -20.76 -2.64
N PRO A 17 12.98 -20.17 -2.19
CA PRO A 17 12.81 -18.73 -2.22
C PRO A 17 13.91 -18.09 -1.35
N PRO A 18 14.42 -16.90 -1.71
CA PRO A 18 15.43 -16.23 -0.93
C PRO A 18 14.90 -15.99 0.49
N GLN A 19 15.52 -16.65 1.47
CA GLN A 19 15.28 -16.33 2.87
C GLN A 19 15.83 -14.92 3.14
N LEU A 20 14.95 -14.02 3.57
CA LEU A 20 15.34 -12.69 4.00
C LEU A 20 16.30 -12.84 5.20
N PRO A 21 17.49 -12.22 5.16
CA PRO A 21 18.42 -12.30 6.26
C PRO A 21 17.80 -11.69 7.52
N THR A 22 17.68 -12.49 8.58
CA THR A 22 17.28 -12.01 9.91
C THR A 22 18.46 -11.26 10.52
N LEU A 23 18.54 -9.95 10.26
CA LEU A 23 19.56 -9.10 10.88
C LEU A 23 19.37 -9.11 12.40
N THR A 24 20.38 -9.61 13.12
CA THR A 24 20.43 -9.50 14.58
C THR A 24 20.81 -8.05 14.94
N LEU A 25 19.79 -7.18 15.06
CA LEU A 25 19.91 -5.72 15.19
C LEU A 25 20.63 -5.22 16.46
N LEU A 26 20.98 -6.05 17.45
CA LEU A 26 21.26 -5.58 18.81
C LEU A 26 22.73 -5.31 19.18
N ARG A 27 23.73 -5.64 18.35
CA ARG A 27 25.15 -5.56 18.77
C ARG A 27 26.02 -4.53 18.05
N SER A 28 25.47 -3.81 17.08
CA SER A 28 26.15 -2.72 16.37
C SER A 28 25.17 -1.65 15.89
N ASP A 29 24.08 -1.44 16.64
CA ASP A 29 23.01 -0.56 16.19
C ASP A 29 23.41 0.90 16.39
N THR A 30 23.76 1.59 15.31
CA THR A 30 23.81 3.06 15.27
C THR A 30 22.43 3.66 15.04
N SER A 31 21.36 2.87 15.14
CA SER A 31 20.00 3.34 15.00
C SER A 31 19.64 4.37 16.05
N THR A 32 19.05 5.47 15.59
CA THR A 32 18.42 6.48 16.44
C THR A 32 17.01 6.08 16.88
N LEU A 33 16.55 4.86 16.58
CA LEU A 33 15.24 4.35 16.97
C LEU A 33 15.27 3.80 18.40
N SER A 34 14.29 4.19 19.21
CA SER A 34 14.09 3.59 20.52
C SER A 34 13.53 2.16 20.41
N ILE A 35 13.60 1.38 21.50
CA ILE A 35 12.98 0.04 21.56
C ILE A 35 11.48 0.10 21.24
N GLY A 36 10.78 1.13 21.74
CA GLY A 36 9.36 1.33 21.45
C GLY A 36 9.09 1.58 19.96
N GLN A 37 9.97 2.36 19.30
CA GLN A 37 9.88 2.62 17.87
C GLN A 37 10.17 1.37 17.02
N TRP A 38 11.14 0.54 17.43
CA TRP A 38 11.39 -0.75 16.79
C TRP A 38 10.22 -1.71 16.93
N ASN A 39 9.59 -1.77 18.11
CA ASN A 39 8.39 -2.58 18.32
C ASN A 39 7.22 -2.10 17.45
N LEU A 40 7.00 -0.78 17.38
CA LEU A 40 5.97 -0.19 16.52
C LEU A 40 6.21 -0.53 15.04
N LEU A 41 7.45 -0.40 14.58
CA LEU A 41 7.83 -0.74 13.21
C LEU A 41 7.61 -2.22 12.90
N SER A 42 8.02 -3.10 13.81
CA SER A 42 7.83 -4.55 13.69
C SER A 42 6.34 -4.92 13.61
N ASN A 43 5.52 -4.36 14.51
CA ASN A 43 4.08 -4.57 14.52
C ASN A 43 3.43 -4.09 13.22
N LEU A 44 3.84 -2.93 12.71
CA LEU A 44 3.38 -2.42 11.43
C LEU A 44 3.75 -3.36 10.28
N ILE A 45 5.01 -3.82 10.22
CA ILE A 45 5.47 -4.74 9.17
C ILE A 45 4.64 -6.02 9.17
N HIS A 46 4.47 -6.64 10.34
CA HIS A 46 3.70 -7.87 10.50
C HIS A 46 2.22 -7.70 10.14
N CYS A 47 1.60 -6.58 10.54
CA CYS A 47 0.23 -6.25 10.12
C CYS A 47 0.12 -6.28 8.59
N TYR A 48 1.06 -5.67 7.87
CA TYR A 48 1.07 -5.70 6.41
C TYR A 48 1.30 -7.07 5.77
N ASP A 49 2.17 -7.88 6.37
CA ASP A 49 2.48 -9.20 5.82
C ASP A 49 1.27 -10.15 5.95
N GLU A 50 0.43 -9.97 6.97
CA GLU A 50 -0.83 -10.71 7.13
C GLU A 50 -1.85 -10.44 6.01
N HIS A 51 -1.85 -9.25 5.39
CA HIS A 51 -2.89 -8.84 4.44
C HIS A 51 -2.53 -9.03 2.96
N GLY A 52 -1.40 -9.67 2.66
CA GLY A 52 -1.19 -10.45 1.43
C GLY A 52 -1.40 -9.75 0.08
N GLY A 53 -1.42 -8.42 0.02
CA GLY A 53 -1.73 -7.68 -1.21
C GLY A 53 -0.83 -8.06 -2.39
N PHE A 54 0.47 -8.27 -2.12
CA PHE A 54 1.41 -8.80 -3.12
C PHE A 54 1.01 -10.19 -3.62
N LEU A 55 0.68 -11.10 -2.71
CA LEU A 55 0.26 -12.46 -3.06
C LEU A 55 -1.03 -12.46 -3.91
N VAL A 56 -1.97 -11.57 -3.62
CA VAL A 56 -3.19 -11.38 -4.44
C VAL A 56 -2.81 -10.96 -5.85
N ALA A 57 -1.91 -9.98 -5.99
CA ALA A 57 -1.50 -9.45 -7.29
C ALA A 57 -0.64 -10.45 -8.10
N GLU A 58 0.21 -11.23 -7.43
CA GLU A 58 1.00 -12.32 -8.03
C GLU A 58 0.11 -13.47 -8.52
N ARG A 59 -0.86 -13.90 -7.70
CA ARG A 59 -1.85 -14.92 -8.09
C ARG A 59 -2.69 -14.45 -9.26
N PHE A 60 -3.14 -13.20 -9.24
CA PHE A 60 -3.85 -12.60 -10.36
C PHE A 60 -3.00 -12.64 -11.63
N THR A 61 -1.76 -12.17 -11.56
CA THR A 61 -0.85 -12.14 -12.72
C THR A 61 -0.61 -13.53 -13.28
N SER A 62 -0.39 -14.51 -12.41
CA SER A 62 -0.21 -15.93 -12.79
C SER A 62 -1.47 -16.48 -13.49
N ALA A 63 -2.65 -16.21 -12.94
CA ALA A 63 -3.92 -16.61 -13.54
C ALA A 63 -4.15 -15.96 -14.90
N GLN A 64 -3.86 -14.66 -15.05
CA GLN A 64 -3.98 -13.96 -16.33
C GLN A 64 -2.99 -14.49 -17.38
N ASN A 65 -1.76 -14.83 -16.97
CA ASN A 65 -0.76 -15.39 -17.88
C ASN A 65 -1.12 -16.80 -18.38
N ALA A 66 -1.85 -17.58 -17.58
CA ALA A 66 -2.35 -18.90 -17.99
C ALA A 66 -3.49 -18.83 -19.03
N LEU A 67 -4.14 -17.67 -19.20
CA LEU A 67 -5.19 -17.48 -20.18
C LEU A 67 -4.63 -17.14 -21.58
N PRO A 68 -5.36 -17.47 -22.67
CA PRO A 68 -5.05 -16.96 -24.00
C PRO A 68 -5.06 -15.42 -24.04
N PRO A 69 -4.20 -14.75 -24.83
CA PRO A 69 -4.08 -13.29 -24.82
C PRO A 69 -5.40 -12.52 -24.94
N LYS A 70 -6.33 -12.99 -25.78
CA LYS A 70 -7.67 -12.36 -25.97
C LYS A 70 -8.59 -12.47 -24.76
N ALA A 71 -8.31 -13.36 -23.83
CA ALA A 71 -9.10 -13.61 -22.62
C ALA A 71 -8.53 -12.92 -21.37
N ARG A 72 -7.35 -12.31 -21.46
CA ARG A 72 -6.70 -11.63 -20.33
C ARG A 72 -7.38 -10.31 -19.99
N TYR A 73 -7.26 -9.92 -18.73
CA TYR A 73 -7.61 -8.61 -18.16
C TYR A 73 -9.03 -8.13 -18.51
N LYS A 74 -10.00 -9.06 -18.52
CA LYS A 74 -11.42 -8.69 -18.68
C LYS A 74 -11.87 -7.82 -17.52
N TYR A 75 -12.82 -6.92 -17.78
CA TYR A 75 -13.40 -6.00 -16.80
C TYR A 75 -13.66 -6.66 -15.44
N ALA A 76 -14.39 -7.78 -15.42
CA ALA A 76 -14.72 -8.48 -14.18
C ALA A 76 -13.48 -8.90 -13.38
N SER A 77 -12.42 -9.35 -14.06
CA SER A 77 -11.16 -9.76 -13.42
C SER A 77 -10.36 -8.56 -12.90
N LEU A 78 -10.33 -7.45 -13.64
CA LEU A 78 -9.70 -6.22 -13.19
C LEU A 78 -10.42 -5.64 -11.98
N ASN A 79 -11.75 -5.52 -12.06
CA ASN A 79 -12.55 -5.01 -10.96
C ASN A 79 -12.37 -5.88 -9.70
N ALA A 80 -12.38 -7.22 -9.84
CA ALA A 80 -12.12 -8.12 -8.72
C ALA A 80 -10.72 -7.94 -8.10
N LEU A 81 -9.68 -7.71 -8.92
CA LEU A 81 -8.35 -7.38 -8.44
C LEU A 81 -8.36 -6.08 -7.63
N TYR A 82 -8.84 -4.98 -8.22
CA TYR A 82 -8.86 -3.68 -7.57
C TYR A 82 -9.66 -3.73 -6.25
N SER A 83 -10.85 -4.32 -6.25
CA SER A 83 -11.63 -4.48 -5.01
C SER A 83 -10.87 -5.27 -3.95
N SER A 84 -10.22 -6.39 -4.32
CA SER A 84 -9.45 -7.20 -3.36
C SER A 84 -8.28 -6.44 -2.75
N LEU A 85 -7.54 -5.68 -3.58
CA LEU A 85 -6.40 -4.88 -3.12
C LEU A 85 -6.84 -3.70 -2.24
N MET A 86 -7.95 -3.06 -2.60
CA MET A 86 -8.54 -1.98 -1.81
C MET A 86 -9.02 -2.51 -0.45
N THR A 87 -9.73 -3.63 -0.41
CA THR A 87 -10.14 -4.29 0.85
C THR A 87 -8.94 -4.67 1.71
N GLY A 88 -7.87 -5.20 1.11
CA GLY A 88 -6.63 -5.47 1.85
C GLY A 88 -6.06 -4.20 2.50
N SER A 89 -6.02 -3.09 1.76
CA SER A 89 -5.56 -1.79 2.27
C SER A 89 -6.44 -1.25 3.41
N GLN A 90 -7.76 -1.47 3.34
CA GLN A 90 -8.70 -1.12 4.41
C GLN A 90 -8.42 -1.89 5.70
N GLN A 91 -8.34 -3.21 5.61
CA GLN A 91 -8.16 -4.10 6.76
C GLN A 91 -6.88 -3.79 7.52
N LEU A 92 -5.83 -3.39 6.78
CA LEU A 92 -4.56 -2.96 7.36
C LEU A 92 -4.71 -1.78 8.30
N PHE A 93 -5.50 -0.80 7.89
CA PHE A 93 -5.77 0.38 8.69
C PHE A 93 -6.67 0.04 9.88
N GLU A 94 -7.72 -0.77 9.67
CA GLU A 94 -8.64 -1.18 10.74
C GLU A 94 -7.97 -2.05 11.82
N LYS A 95 -6.97 -2.86 11.45
CA LYS A 95 -6.25 -3.70 12.40
C LYS A 95 -5.17 -2.95 13.19
N ASN A 96 -4.76 -1.77 12.73
CA ASN A 96 -3.73 -0.96 13.38
C ASN A 96 -4.12 -0.63 14.84
N ALA A 97 -3.18 -0.81 15.77
CA ALA A 97 -3.43 -0.63 17.19
C ALA A 97 -3.76 0.83 17.56
N ASP A 98 -3.07 1.80 16.95
CA ASP A 98 -3.33 3.23 17.18
C ASP A 98 -4.69 3.62 16.62
N PHE A 99 -5.10 3.03 15.49
CA PHE A 99 -6.46 3.22 14.95
C PHE A 99 -7.51 2.68 15.92
N LYS A 100 -7.31 1.48 16.46
CA LYS A 100 -8.23 0.87 17.45
C LYS A 100 -8.32 1.63 18.77
N ALA A 101 -7.31 2.42 19.11
CA ALA A 101 -7.30 3.25 20.32
C ALA A 101 -8.15 4.52 20.21
N LEU A 102 -8.58 4.90 18.99
CA LEU A 102 -9.46 6.06 18.76
C LEU A 102 -10.93 5.73 19.06
N SER A 103 -11.74 6.77 19.28
CA SER A 103 -13.19 6.60 19.47
C SER A 103 -13.83 5.99 18.22
N VAL A 104 -14.99 5.32 18.38
CA VAL A 104 -15.77 4.79 17.24
C VAL A 104 -16.07 5.89 16.22
N HIS A 105 -16.39 7.08 16.71
CA HIS A 105 -16.67 8.26 15.89
C HIS A 105 -15.46 8.65 15.05
N ASP A 106 -14.30 8.86 15.68
CA ASP A 106 -13.06 9.22 14.97
C ASP A 106 -12.62 8.13 13.98
N ARG A 107 -12.74 6.85 14.37
CA ARG A 107 -12.47 5.71 13.48
C ARG A 107 -13.35 5.72 12.24
N SER A 108 -14.66 5.93 12.41
CA SER A 108 -15.63 6.01 11.32
C SER A 108 -15.30 7.17 10.36
N HIS A 109 -14.93 8.33 10.91
CA HIS A 109 -14.56 9.50 10.10
C HIS A 109 -13.28 9.32 9.32
N LEU A 110 -12.24 8.78 9.95
CA LEU A 110 -10.98 8.48 9.26
C LEU A 110 -11.20 7.49 8.12
N ILE A 111 -11.95 6.41 8.34
CA ILE A 111 -12.28 5.46 7.26
C ILE A 111 -13.02 6.17 6.12
N HIS A 112 -14.06 6.94 6.41
CA HIS A 112 -14.85 7.59 5.37
C HIS A 112 -14.04 8.60 4.55
N GLY A 113 -13.20 9.42 5.21
CA GLY A 113 -12.42 10.46 4.56
C GLY A 113 -11.15 9.94 3.88
N ARG A 114 -10.55 8.85 4.36
CA ARG A 114 -9.20 8.43 3.97
C ARG A 114 -9.15 7.16 3.14
N LEU A 115 -10.18 6.31 3.18
CA LEU A 115 -10.13 5.01 2.52
C LEU A 115 -9.89 5.09 1.00
N LYS A 116 -10.45 6.11 0.34
CA LYS A 116 -10.22 6.36 -1.09
C LYS A 116 -8.75 6.65 -1.43
N TYR A 117 -8.06 7.43 -0.59
CA TYR A 117 -6.65 7.77 -0.82
C TYR A 117 -5.72 6.62 -0.40
N LEU A 118 -5.99 6.06 0.78
CA LEU A 118 -5.24 4.92 1.31
C LEU A 118 -5.30 3.74 0.35
N GLY A 119 -6.51 3.40 -0.11
CA GLY A 119 -6.73 2.34 -1.08
C GLY A 119 -6.06 2.66 -2.42
N GLY A 120 -6.27 3.85 -2.98
CA GLY A 120 -5.68 4.23 -4.27
C GLY A 120 -4.16 4.15 -4.27
N ILE A 121 -3.51 4.73 -3.26
CA ILE A 121 -2.03 4.71 -3.13
C ILE A 121 -1.54 3.31 -2.77
N GLY A 122 -2.23 2.58 -1.89
CA GLY A 122 -1.92 1.20 -1.52
C GLY A 122 -1.96 0.24 -2.72
N VAL A 123 -2.98 0.39 -3.57
CA VAL A 123 -3.08 -0.33 -4.85
C VAL A 123 -1.92 0.03 -5.76
N CYS A 124 -1.63 1.32 -5.94
CA CYS A 124 -0.50 1.77 -6.77
C CYS A 124 0.82 1.16 -6.29
N PHE A 125 1.03 1.10 -4.97
CA PHE A 125 2.22 0.48 -4.39
C PHE A 125 2.36 -0.99 -4.77
N ILE A 126 1.29 -1.77 -4.56
CA ILE A 126 1.31 -3.20 -4.85
C ILE A 126 1.55 -3.42 -6.35
N LEU A 127 0.82 -2.70 -7.21
CA LEU A 127 0.93 -2.81 -8.66
C LEU A 127 2.29 -2.35 -9.20
N SER A 128 2.90 -1.33 -8.59
CA SER A 128 4.26 -0.87 -8.91
C SER A 128 5.30 -1.94 -8.58
N HIS A 129 5.19 -2.55 -7.39
CA HIS A 129 6.14 -3.58 -6.95
C HIS A 129 6.15 -4.81 -7.86
N ILE A 130 4.98 -5.26 -8.31
CA ILE A 130 4.87 -6.38 -9.27
C ILE A 130 4.96 -5.94 -10.73
N LYS A 131 5.26 -4.65 -10.99
CA LYS A 131 5.43 -4.04 -12.32
C LYS A 131 4.24 -4.24 -13.26
N LEU A 132 3.01 -4.30 -12.72
CA LEU A 132 1.84 -4.57 -13.54
C LEU A 132 1.50 -3.39 -14.45
N PHE A 133 1.75 -2.15 -14.01
CA PHE A 133 1.64 -0.94 -14.84
C PHE A 133 2.69 -0.83 -15.96
N ASP A 134 3.72 -1.68 -15.95
CA ASP A 134 4.71 -1.75 -17.04
C ASP A 134 4.30 -2.76 -18.12
N ASN A 135 3.27 -3.58 -17.84
CA ASN A 135 2.66 -4.45 -18.83
C ASN A 135 1.68 -3.64 -19.69
N PRO A 136 1.96 -3.43 -21.00
CA PRO A 136 1.12 -2.58 -21.84
C PRO A 136 -0.31 -3.11 -21.99
N VAL A 137 -0.48 -4.43 -21.97
CA VAL A 137 -1.81 -5.06 -22.11
C VAL A 137 -2.65 -4.81 -20.86
N PHE A 138 -2.05 -4.93 -19.67
CA PHE A 138 -2.73 -4.59 -18.42
C PHE A 138 -3.05 -3.09 -18.39
N TYR A 139 -2.09 -2.23 -18.73
CA TYR A 139 -2.29 -0.78 -18.72
C TYR A 139 -3.45 -0.36 -19.62
N SER A 140 -3.46 -0.80 -20.89
CA SER A 140 -4.53 -0.47 -21.83
C SER A 140 -5.88 -1.05 -21.41
N ALA A 141 -5.91 -2.25 -20.82
CA ALA A 141 -7.16 -2.83 -20.32
C ALA A 141 -7.72 -2.04 -19.14
N SER A 142 -6.88 -1.64 -18.19
CA SER A 142 -7.29 -0.81 -17.05
C SER A 142 -7.67 0.62 -17.48
N GLU A 143 -7.00 1.18 -18.49
CA GLU A 143 -7.36 2.47 -19.11
C GLU A 143 -8.75 2.45 -19.77
N ALA A 144 -9.11 1.35 -20.43
CA ALA A 144 -10.45 1.21 -21.00
C ALA A 144 -11.56 1.18 -19.92
N VAL A 145 -11.22 0.83 -18.67
CA VAL A 145 -12.16 0.72 -17.55
C VAL A 145 -12.23 2.01 -16.73
N TYR A 146 -11.09 2.54 -16.32
CA TYR A 146 -10.99 3.66 -15.39
C TYR A 146 -10.71 5.00 -16.10
N GLY A 147 -10.41 4.97 -17.39
CA GLY A 147 -10.13 6.14 -18.21
C GLY A 147 -8.66 6.56 -18.18
N SER A 148 -8.23 7.22 -19.26
CA SER A 148 -6.84 7.66 -19.46
C SER A 148 -6.35 8.63 -18.37
N PRO A 149 -7.10 9.67 -17.96
CA PRO A 149 -6.60 10.61 -16.95
C PRO A 149 -6.24 9.95 -15.61
N ALA A 150 -7.13 9.07 -15.11
CA ALA A 150 -6.90 8.33 -13.88
C ALA A 150 -5.72 7.36 -14.01
N MET A 151 -5.59 6.67 -15.13
CA MET A 151 -4.49 5.71 -15.35
C MET A 151 -3.12 6.38 -15.56
N GLN A 152 -3.08 7.54 -16.20
CA GLN A 152 -1.86 8.34 -16.33
C GLN A 152 -1.41 8.85 -14.95
N ALA A 153 -2.34 9.38 -14.15
CA ALA A 153 -2.05 9.82 -12.79
C ALA A 153 -1.65 8.65 -11.87
N GLY A 154 -2.30 7.49 -12.01
CA GLY A 154 -1.95 6.26 -11.30
C GLY A 154 -0.54 5.77 -11.63
N LYS A 155 -0.15 5.77 -12.91
CA LYS A 155 1.22 5.41 -13.32
C LYS A 155 2.25 6.41 -12.81
N ALA A 156 2.00 7.71 -12.93
CA ALA A 156 2.88 8.73 -12.35
C ALA A 156 3.05 8.56 -10.84
N THR A 157 2.00 8.13 -10.14
CA THR A 157 2.09 7.77 -8.72
C THR A 157 2.99 6.56 -8.52
N CYS A 158 2.82 5.48 -9.29
CA CYS A 158 3.65 4.27 -9.23
C CYS A 158 5.13 4.53 -9.45
N ASP A 159 5.47 5.47 -10.34
CA ASP A 159 6.86 5.86 -10.65
C ASP A 159 7.53 6.65 -9.51
N LEU A 160 6.73 7.23 -8.59
CA LEU A 160 7.20 8.00 -7.43
C LEU A 160 7.29 7.17 -6.14
N ILE A 161 6.70 5.98 -6.12
CA ILE A 161 6.67 5.09 -4.95
C ILE A 161 8.08 4.57 -4.68
N ASP A 162 8.52 4.67 -3.43
CA ASP A 162 9.83 4.17 -3.01
C ASP A 162 9.86 2.62 -3.09
N SER A 163 10.98 2.07 -3.54
CA SER A 163 11.21 0.62 -3.56
C SER A 163 11.21 -0.02 -2.16
N ASP A 164 11.43 0.78 -1.12
CA ASP A 164 11.45 0.33 0.26
C ASP A 164 10.04 0.09 0.81
N VAL A 165 9.65 -1.18 0.81
CA VAL A 165 8.37 -1.65 1.31
C VAL A 165 8.07 -1.15 2.73
N VAL A 166 9.06 -1.12 3.63
CA VAL A 166 8.83 -0.68 5.03
C VAL A 166 8.52 0.82 5.07
N PHE A 167 9.23 1.63 4.29
CA PHE A 167 8.96 3.06 4.20
C PHE A 167 7.59 3.34 3.58
N VAL A 168 7.18 2.57 2.57
CA VAL A 168 5.84 2.72 1.98
C VAL A 168 4.75 2.36 2.98
N LYS A 169 4.91 1.29 3.77
CA LYS A 169 3.98 0.93 4.85
C LYS A 169 3.83 2.07 5.86
N LEU A 170 4.94 2.71 6.25
CA LEU A 170 4.92 3.91 7.11
C LEU A 170 4.20 5.08 6.43
N GLY A 171 4.47 5.32 5.14
CA GLY A 171 3.80 6.34 4.34
C GLY A 171 2.28 6.16 4.30
N LEU A 172 1.80 4.92 4.12
CA LEU A 172 0.39 4.60 4.16
C LEU A 172 -0.24 4.87 5.54
N SER A 173 0.47 4.59 6.64
CA SER A 173 0.01 5.00 7.99
C SER A 173 -0.08 6.51 8.12
N ILE A 174 0.92 7.26 7.63
CA ILE A 174 0.91 8.74 7.65
C ILE A 174 -0.31 9.29 6.89
N ILE A 175 -0.65 8.69 5.74
CA ILE A 175 -1.82 9.07 4.95
C ILE A 175 -3.12 8.70 5.66
N GLY A 176 -3.19 7.51 6.25
CA GLY A 176 -4.37 7.01 6.96
C GLY A 176 -4.76 7.88 8.15
N PHE A 177 -3.78 8.40 8.90
CA PHE A 177 -3.99 9.32 10.02
C PHE A 177 -3.93 10.81 9.65
N SER A 178 -3.89 11.15 8.37
CA SER A 178 -3.89 12.54 7.94
C SER A 178 -5.22 13.22 8.27
N THR A 179 -5.16 14.45 8.76
CA THR A 179 -6.35 15.27 9.03
C THR A 179 -6.74 16.15 7.83
N PHE A 180 -5.89 16.23 6.80
CA PHE A 180 -6.16 17.03 5.60
C PHE A 180 -7.01 16.26 4.60
N ASP A 181 -8.18 16.78 4.25
CA ASP A 181 -8.87 16.36 3.05
C ASP A 181 -8.10 16.86 1.83
N TYR A 182 -7.46 15.93 1.13
CA TYR A 182 -6.66 16.24 -0.05
C TYR A 182 -7.52 16.78 -1.22
N THR A 183 -8.84 16.66 -1.14
CA THR A 183 -9.79 17.24 -2.10
C THR A 183 -10.57 18.40 -1.51
N PHE A 184 -10.20 19.63 -1.89
CA PHE A 184 -10.94 20.86 -1.59
C PHE A 184 -12.25 21.02 -2.38
N TYR A 185 -12.65 20.01 -3.17
CA TYR A 185 -13.68 20.14 -4.19
C TYR A 185 -15.08 19.63 -3.78
N THR A 186 -15.25 19.08 -2.59
CA THR A 186 -16.56 18.59 -2.13
C THR A 186 -17.15 19.51 -1.08
N ASN A 187 -18.32 20.08 -1.39
CA ASN A 187 -19.18 20.89 -0.52
C ASN A 187 -19.83 20.06 0.62
N THR A 188 -19.15 19.04 1.11
CA THR A 188 -19.60 18.26 2.27
C THR A 188 -19.26 19.03 3.52
N GLU A 189 -20.22 19.12 4.45
CA GLU A 189 -20.01 19.70 5.78
C GLU A 189 -18.70 19.16 6.38
N THR A 190 -17.88 20.06 6.92
CA THR A 190 -16.68 19.70 7.67
C THR A 190 -17.09 18.83 8.85
N ILE A 191 -16.93 17.52 8.71
CA ILE A 191 -17.14 16.61 9.82
C ILE A 191 -15.89 16.64 10.69
N ASN A 192 -16.04 17.12 11.91
CA ASN A 192 -14.94 17.31 12.83
C ASN A 192 -14.66 16.03 13.62
N LEU A 193 -13.39 15.64 13.70
CA LEU A 193 -12.93 14.62 14.64
C LEU A 193 -13.19 15.10 16.07
N GLU A 194 -13.67 14.21 16.95
CA GLU A 194 -13.84 14.45 18.39
C GLU A 194 -12.49 14.79 19.03
N ASN A 195 -11.44 14.03 18.69
CA ASN A 195 -10.11 14.23 19.23
C ASN A 195 -9.05 14.35 18.12
N ILE A 196 -9.13 15.44 17.35
CA ILE A 196 -8.13 15.78 16.34
C ILE A 196 -6.68 15.76 16.89
N THR A 197 -6.50 16.13 18.16
CA THR A 197 -5.17 16.14 18.80
C THR A 197 -4.59 14.73 18.91
N ALA A 198 -5.40 13.72 19.26
CA ALA A 198 -4.95 12.34 19.31
C ALA A 198 -4.56 11.82 17.92
N VAL A 199 -5.36 12.12 16.90
CA VAL A 199 -5.08 11.72 15.51
C VAL A 199 -3.78 12.35 15.00
N LEU A 200 -3.59 13.66 15.21
CA LEU A 200 -2.35 14.35 14.83
C LEU A 200 -1.13 13.77 15.56
N ARG A 201 -1.24 13.47 16.85
CA ARG A 201 -0.15 12.82 17.60
C ARG A 201 0.23 11.46 17.03
N ILE A 202 -0.75 10.65 16.64
CA ILE A 202 -0.49 9.35 15.99
C ILE A 202 0.22 9.59 14.65
N GLN A 203 -0.25 10.54 13.84
CA GLN A 203 0.38 10.88 12.57
C GLN A 203 1.84 11.31 12.76
N ASP A 204 2.12 12.19 13.73
CA ASP A 204 3.46 12.69 14.06
C ASP A 204 4.40 11.55 14.46
N VAL A 205 3.91 10.58 15.24
CA VAL A 205 4.68 9.37 15.60
C VAL A 205 5.12 8.61 14.35
N TYR A 206 4.22 8.41 13.37
CA TYR A 206 4.57 7.73 12.12
C TYR A 206 5.50 8.56 11.22
N ILE A 207 5.33 9.88 11.17
CA ILE A 207 6.23 10.80 10.45
C ILE A 207 7.64 10.74 11.03
N GLU A 208 7.76 10.83 12.36
CA GLU A 208 9.04 10.78 13.04
C GLU A 208 9.70 9.40 12.86
N LEU A 209 8.93 8.32 12.99
CA LEU A 209 9.41 6.97 12.77
C LEU A 209 9.92 6.78 11.33
N ALA A 210 9.18 7.26 10.33
CA ALA A 210 9.58 7.21 8.94
C ALA A 210 10.86 8.00 8.68
N TRP A 211 10.97 9.20 9.24
CA TRP A 211 12.18 10.03 9.12
C TRP A 211 13.40 9.34 9.73
N ARG A 212 13.30 8.89 10.99
CA ARG A 212 14.40 8.19 11.69
C ARG A 212 14.79 6.90 10.97
N TYR A 213 13.82 6.13 10.49
CA TYR A 213 14.06 4.92 9.71
C TYR A 213 14.86 5.21 8.42
N LEU A 214 14.47 6.24 7.66
CA LEU A 214 15.18 6.62 6.44
C LEU A 214 16.59 7.14 6.71
N VAL A 215 16.77 7.97 7.75
CA VAL A 215 18.10 8.47 8.13
C VAL A 215 19.01 7.32 8.53
N TYR A 216 18.50 6.36 9.31
CA TYR A 216 19.23 5.15 9.67
C TYR A 216 19.60 4.31 8.45
N LYS A 217 18.65 4.04 7.55
CA LYS A 217 18.84 3.12 6.42
C LYS A 217 19.63 3.70 5.26
N TYR A 218 19.46 4.99 4.97
CA TYR A 218 19.97 5.62 3.75
C TYR A 218 20.88 6.83 3.99
N GLY A 219 20.99 7.30 5.24
CA GLY A 219 21.66 8.55 5.56
C GLY A 219 20.82 9.78 5.20
N HIS A 220 21.25 10.95 5.70
CA HIS A 220 20.46 12.18 5.65
C HIS A 220 20.06 12.62 4.24
N SER A 221 21.01 12.69 3.30
CA SER A 221 20.75 13.22 1.94
C SER A 221 19.70 12.39 1.19
N ARG A 222 19.82 11.06 1.22
CA ARG A 222 18.87 10.16 0.55
C ARG A 222 17.54 10.08 1.31
N ALA A 223 17.55 10.22 2.64
CA ALA A 223 16.32 10.35 3.42
C ALA A 223 15.47 11.55 2.99
N VAL A 224 16.09 12.72 2.77
CA VAL A 224 15.40 13.93 2.27
C VAL A 224 14.76 13.67 0.91
N ILE A 225 15.46 13.00 -0.01
CA ILE A 225 14.94 12.67 -1.34
C ILE A 225 13.74 11.72 -1.24
N SER A 226 13.86 10.62 -0.49
CA SER A 226 12.78 9.64 -0.29
C SER A 226 11.55 10.29 0.36
N PHE A 227 11.73 11.13 1.39
CA PHE A 227 10.63 11.83 2.04
C PHE A 227 9.95 12.84 1.10
N SER A 228 10.74 13.57 0.29
CA SER A 228 10.21 14.48 -0.72
C SER A 228 9.41 13.75 -1.80
N ASN A 229 9.87 12.56 -2.20
CA ASN A 229 9.16 11.71 -3.16
C ASN A 229 7.86 11.16 -2.58
N LEU A 230 7.82 10.82 -1.28
CA LEU A 230 6.56 10.46 -0.60
C LEU A 230 5.54 11.60 -0.69
N ILE A 231 5.95 12.85 -0.42
CA ILE A 231 5.05 14.02 -0.54
C ILE A 231 4.52 14.16 -1.98
N ARG A 232 5.39 14.05 -2.99
CA ARG A 232 4.98 14.08 -4.40
C ARG A 232 4.04 12.93 -4.75
N CYS A 233 4.30 11.74 -4.23
CA CYS A 233 3.47 10.55 -4.39
C CYS A 233 2.06 10.79 -3.82
N ILE A 234 1.94 11.45 -2.66
CA ILE A 234 0.65 11.80 -2.06
C ILE A 234 -0.13 12.75 -2.97
N PHE A 235 0.50 13.81 -3.49
CA PHE A 235 -0.16 14.73 -4.41
C PHE A 235 -0.57 14.06 -5.73
N SER A 236 0.29 13.22 -6.28
CA SER A 236 -0.03 12.45 -7.49
C SER A 236 -1.17 11.45 -7.26
N GLY A 237 -1.16 10.76 -6.12
CA GLY A 237 -2.21 9.83 -5.72
C GLY A 237 -3.55 10.54 -5.54
N ASN A 238 -3.55 11.71 -4.91
CA ASN A 238 -4.74 12.55 -4.80
C ASN A 238 -5.30 12.94 -6.18
N LYS A 239 -4.44 13.42 -7.09
CA LYS A 239 -4.86 13.70 -8.47
C LYS A 239 -5.50 12.47 -9.11
N SER A 240 -4.88 11.30 -8.97
CA SER A 240 -5.44 10.04 -9.48
C SER A 240 -6.81 9.72 -8.88
N THR A 241 -7.00 9.95 -7.58
CA THR A 241 -8.28 9.74 -6.90
C THR A 241 -9.35 10.71 -7.41
N VAL A 242 -9.03 11.99 -7.61
CA VAL A 242 -9.97 12.99 -8.16
C VAL A 242 -10.47 12.57 -9.54
N GLU A 243 -9.56 12.22 -10.44
CA GLU A 243 -9.88 11.78 -11.80
C GLU A 243 -10.68 10.46 -11.79
N ALA A 244 -10.43 9.58 -10.81
CA ALA A 244 -11.14 8.32 -10.67
C ALA A 244 -12.55 8.48 -10.09
N ILE A 245 -12.81 9.48 -9.22
CA ILE A 245 -14.14 9.74 -8.64
C ILE A 245 -15.17 10.14 -9.70
N GLU A 246 -14.72 10.69 -10.84
CA GLU A 246 -15.62 10.95 -11.98
C GLU A 246 -16.16 9.65 -12.62
N ARG A 247 -15.64 8.47 -12.24
CA ARG A 247 -16.05 7.17 -12.76
C ARG A 247 -16.90 6.43 -11.75
N LYS A 248 -18.12 6.08 -12.18
CA LYS A 248 -19.11 5.34 -11.38
C LYS A 248 -18.54 4.03 -10.79
N GLN A 249 -17.72 3.31 -11.56
CA GLN A 249 -17.14 2.04 -11.11
C GLN A 249 -16.25 2.22 -9.88
N TYR A 250 -15.50 3.33 -9.83
CA TYR A 250 -14.64 3.64 -8.70
C TYR A 250 -15.48 4.06 -7.49
N THR A 251 -16.48 4.92 -7.67
CA THR A 251 -17.36 5.35 -6.57
C THR A 251 -18.17 4.20 -5.99
N ASP A 252 -18.74 3.33 -6.83
CA ASP A 252 -19.51 2.15 -6.38
C ASP A 252 -18.63 1.20 -5.53
N MET A 253 -17.36 1.03 -5.90
CA MET A 253 -16.40 0.23 -5.13
C MET A 253 -16.08 0.87 -3.77
N ILE A 254 -15.81 2.18 -3.74
CA ILE A 254 -15.53 2.91 -2.50
C ILE A 254 -16.74 2.88 -1.56
N ASP A 255 -17.95 3.13 -2.07
CA ASP A 255 -19.16 3.16 -1.27
C ASP A 255 -19.49 1.79 -0.67
N ALA A 256 -19.29 0.72 -1.43
CA ALA A 256 -19.44 -0.65 -0.94
C ALA A 256 -18.46 -0.95 0.22
N MET A 257 -17.22 -0.51 0.10
CA MET A 257 -16.20 -0.68 1.13
C MET A 257 -16.50 0.13 2.39
N ILE A 258 -16.89 1.41 2.24
CA ILE A 258 -17.29 2.26 3.37
C ILE A 258 -18.47 1.62 4.12
N LYS A 259 -19.46 1.08 3.39
CA LYS A 259 -20.60 0.38 3.98
C LYS A 259 -20.16 -0.86 4.77
N GLN A 260 -19.25 -1.66 4.21
CA GLN A 260 -18.69 -2.83 4.90
C GLN A 260 -17.93 -2.43 6.16
N ALA A 261 -17.10 -1.39 6.09
CA ALA A 261 -16.34 -0.85 7.22
C ALA A 261 -17.24 -0.40 8.38
N LYS A 262 -18.33 0.30 8.05
CA LYS A 262 -19.32 0.74 9.04
C LYS A 262 -19.98 -0.43 9.74
N GLN A 263 -20.36 -1.46 8.98
CA GLN A 263 -20.95 -2.69 9.54
C GLN A 263 -19.97 -3.38 10.50
N SER A 264 -18.69 -3.51 10.13
CA SER A 264 -17.70 -4.11 11.02
C SER A 264 -17.42 -3.27 12.27
N LEU A 265 -17.45 -1.94 12.18
CA LEU A 265 -17.31 -1.08 13.36
C LEU A 265 -18.50 -1.24 14.31
N SER A 266 -19.73 -1.23 13.78
CA SER A 266 -20.95 -1.36 14.61
C SER A 266 -21.13 -2.73 15.28
N LEU A 267 -20.46 -3.78 14.80
CA LEU A 267 -20.52 -5.13 15.36
C LEU A 267 -19.48 -5.37 16.46
N ASN A 268 -18.49 -4.47 16.59
CA ASN A 268 -17.40 -4.56 17.57
C ASN A 268 -17.58 -3.58 18.75
N ASP A 269 -18.74 -2.92 18.83
CA ASP A 269 -19.21 -2.14 19.97
C ASP A 269 -20.07 -3.02 20.90
#